data_AF-A0AA38CCN9-F1
#
_entry.id   AF-A0AA38CCN9-F1
#
_cell.length_a   1.000
_cell.length_b   1.000
_cell.length_c   1.000
_cell.angle_alpha   90.00
_cell.angle_beta   90.00
_cell.angle_gamma   90.00
#
_symmetry.space_group_name_H-M   'P 1'
#
loop_
_entity.id
_entity.type
_entity.pdbx_description
1 polymer ?
#
loop_
_entity_poly.entity_id
_entity_poly.type
_entity_poly.pdbx_seq_one_letter_code
_entity_poly.pdbx_strand_id
1 'polypeptide(L)' 'LCFLNEEETVAGLKRCGKSCRLRWVNYLRPDIKRGNISHDEDELIIRLHRLLGN' A
#
# COMPACT_ATOMS: atom_id res chain seq x y z
N LEU A 1 13.27 3.10 -5.55
CA LEU A 1 13.28 4.13 -6.61
C LEU A 1 11.93 4.85 -6.83
N CYS A 2 11.03 4.92 -5.83
CA CYS A 2 9.87 5.85 -5.86
C CYS A 2 9.66 6.59 -4.53
N PHE A 3 10.69 6.67 -3.68
CA PHE A 3 10.66 7.43 -2.43
C PHE A 3 11.68 8.56 -2.37
N LEU A 4 12.41 8.79 -3.46
CA LEU A 4 13.28 9.93 -3.63
C LEU A 4 13.01 10.44 -5.05
N ASN A 5 12.96 11.75 -5.21
CA ASN A 5 12.67 12.52 -6.43
C ASN A 5 11.26 13.12 -6.42
N GLU A 6 11.14 14.15 -5.59
CA GLU A 6 10.46 15.38 -5.97
C GLU A 6 11.06 15.84 -7.32
N GLU A 7 10.20 15.95 -8.34
CA GLU A 7 10.51 16.34 -9.73
C GLU A 7 11.28 15.36 -10.63
N GLU A 8 10.57 14.42 -11.28
CA GLU A 8 10.93 14.02 -12.65
C GLU A 8 9.71 13.44 -13.41
N THR A 9 9.14 14.22 -14.33
CA THR A 9 8.07 13.77 -15.22
C THR A 9 8.64 13.05 -16.43
N VAL A 10 8.76 11.72 -16.36
CA VAL A 10 9.02 10.89 -17.54
C VAL A 10 7.68 10.46 -18.16
N ALA A 11 7.46 10.87 -19.41
CA ALA A 11 6.36 10.44 -20.31
C ALA A 11 4.93 10.94 -20.01
N GLY A 12 4.70 12.26 -19.95
CA GLY A 12 3.43 12.90 -20.35
C GLY A 12 2.14 12.57 -19.57
N LEU A 13 2.19 11.71 -18.56
CA LEU A 13 1.05 11.44 -17.68
C LEU A 13 1.23 12.23 -16.37
N LYS A 14 0.21 13.02 -15.99
CA LYS A 14 0.09 13.63 -14.65
C LYS A 14 -0.08 12.53 -13.61
N ARG A 15 1.00 11.85 -13.27
CA ARG A 15 1.08 10.87 -12.18
C ARG A 15 1.03 11.66 -10.87
N CYS A 16 -0.15 11.80 -10.29
CA CYS A 16 -0.27 12.39 -8.96
C CYS A 16 0.37 11.46 -7.92
N GLY A 17 0.99 12.03 -6.88
CA GLY A 17 1.65 11.25 -5.83
C GLY A 17 0.74 10.18 -5.20
N LYS A 18 -0.57 10.44 -5.13
CA LYS A 18 -1.59 9.47 -4.70
C LYS A 18 -1.63 8.22 -5.60
N SER A 19 -1.61 8.39 -6.92
CA SER A 19 -1.63 7.28 -7.87
C SER A 19 -0.34 6.47 -7.80
N CYS A 20 0.81 7.13 -7.68
CA CYS A 20 2.11 6.45 -7.50
C CYS A 20 2.17 5.66 -6.20
N ARG A 21 1.74 6.26 -5.08
CA ARG A 21 1.68 5.61 -3.77
C ARG A 21 0.75 4.40 -3.80
N LEU A 22 -0.44 4.55 -4.38
CA LEU A 22 -1.41 3.46 -4.51
C LEU A 22 -0.83 2.32 -5.36
N ARG A 23 -0.20 2.64 -6.50
CA ARG A 23 0.45 1.65 -7.36
C ARG A 23 1.58 0.93 -6.62
N TRP A 24 2.38 1.66 -5.85
CA TRP A 24 3.47 1.06 -5.08
C TRP A 24 2.93 0.05 -4.07
N VAL A 25 1.94 0.44 -3.24
CA VAL A 25 1.34 -0.43 -2.23
C VAL A 25 0.65 -1.64 -2.87
N ASN A 26 -0.10 -1.45 -3.95
CA ASN A 26 -0.87 -2.55 -4.54
C ASN A 26 -0.03 -3.49 -5.41
N TYR A 27 1.02 -2.99 -6.06
CA TYR A 27 1.69 -3.74 -7.13
C TYR A 27 3.19 -3.87 -6.99
N LEU A 28 3.90 -2.91 -6.39
CA LEU A 28 5.37 -2.90 -6.47
C LEU A 28 6.06 -3.24 -5.15
N ARG A 29 5.40 -3.08 -4.01
CA ARG A 29 6.00 -3.40 -2.71
C ARG A 29 6.14 -4.92 -2.55
N PRO A 30 7.37 -5.44 -2.37
CA PRO A 30 7.63 -6.88 -2.30
C PRO A 30 7.23 -7.49 -0.95
N ASP A 31 7.21 -6.69 0.12
CA ASP A 31 6.96 -7.17 1.49
C ASP A 31 5.47 -7.42 1.79
N ILE A 32 4.57 -7.08 0.85
CA ILE A 32 3.14 -7.28 1.02
C ILE A 32 2.80 -8.70 0.58
N LYS A 33 2.36 -9.53 1.53
CA LYS A 33 1.79 -10.84 1.24
C LYS A 33 0.51 -10.67 0.43
N ARG A 34 0.44 -11.34 -0.71
CA ARG A 34 -0.72 -11.35 -1.60
C ARG A 34 -1.35 -12.72 -1.54
N GLY A 35 -2.62 -12.78 -1.16
CA GLY A 35 -3.34 -14.03 -0.98
C GLY A 35 -4.54 -13.82 -0.08
N ASN A 36 -5.24 -14.92 0.20
CA ASN A 36 -6.32 -14.94 1.16
C ASN A 36 -5.78 -14.69 2.57
N ILE A 37 -6.56 -13.93 3.35
CA ILE A 37 -6.31 -13.72 4.77
C ILE A 37 -6.57 -15.06 5.49
N SER A 38 -5.64 -15.47 6.37
CA SER A 38 -5.85 -16.67 7.17
C SER A 38 -6.83 -16.40 8.32
N HIS A 39 -7.39 -17.45 8.92
CA HIS A 39 -8.30 -17.30 10.07
C HIS A 39 -7.63 -16.55 11.24
N ASP A 40 -6.37 -16.87 11.52
CA ASP A 40 -5.60 -16.19 12.58
C ASP A 40 -5.36 -14.70 12.27
N GLU A 41 -5.13 -14.37 10.99
CA GLU A 41 -4.98 -12.99 10.56
C GLU A 41 -6.31 -12.23 10.68
N ASP A 42 -7.44 -12.85 10.36
CA ASP A 42 -8.77 -12.27 10.54
C ASP A 42 -9.08 -11.98 12.02
N GLU A 43 -8.81 -12.94 12.92
CA GLU A 43 -8.97 -12.73 14.36
C GLU A 43 -8.09 -11.60 14.88
N LEU A 44 -6.85 -11.52 14.39
CA LEU A 44 -5.92 -10.46 14.73
C LEU A 44 -6.44 -9.09 14.26
N ILE A 45 -6.97 -9.02 13.03
CA ILE A 45 -7.58 -7.79 12.48
C ILE A 45 -8.74 -7.35 13.38
N ILE A 46 -9.65 -8.26 13.75
CA ILE A 46 -10.80 -7.95 14.62
C ILE A 46 -10.33 -7.46 15.99
N ARG A 47 -9.33 -8.13 16.58
CA ARG A 47 -8.78 -7.74 17.88
C ARG A 47 -8.15 -6.35 17.83
N LEU A 48 -7.34 -6.08 16.81
CA LEU A 48 -6.69 -4.79 16.63
C LEU A 48 -7.71 -3.68 16.37
N HIS A 49 -8.75 -3.95 15.58
CA HIS A 49 -9.84 -3.02 15.33
C HIS A 49 -10.57 -2.63 16.63
N ARG A 50 -10.87 -3.60 17.50
CA ARG A 50 -11.47 -3.32 18.82
C ARG A 50 -10.57 -2.49 19.73
N LEU A 51 -9.25 -2.69 19.66
CA LEU A 51 -8.28 -2.02 20.53
C LEU A 51 -7.97 -0.59 20.07
N LEU A 52 -7.80 -0.39 18.77
CA LEU A 52 -7.35 0.88 18.20
C LEU A 52 -8.51 1.76 17.75
N GLY A 53 -9.69 1.18 17.53
CA GLY A 53 -10.83 1.89 16.94
C GLY A 53 -10.58 2.29 15.48
N ASN A 54 -11.63 2.81 14.85
CA ASN A 54 -11.55 3.56 13.60
C ASN A 54 -11.96 5.00 13.87
#